data_AF-A0A2H0D950-F1
#
_entry.id   AF-A0A2H0D950-F1
#
_cell.length_a   1.000
_cell.length_b   1.000
_cell.length_c   1.000
_cell.angle_alpha   90.00
_cell.angle_beta   90.00
_cell.angle_gamma   90.00
#
_symmetry.space_group_name_H-M   'P 1'
#
loop_
_entity.id
_entity.type
_entity.pdbx_description
1 polymer ?
#
loop_
_entity_poly.entity_id
_entity_poly.type
_entity_poly.pdbx_seq_one_letter_code
_entity_poly.pdbx_strand_id
1 'polypeptide(L)' 'MELTKSFVVDDAGNVKSVILDYEQFKKVEEILLDYGIAKAMNEVADDDEISLEEAVKLTGSKN' A
#
# COMPACT_ATOMS: atom_id res chain seq x y z
N MET A 1 7.61 -13.08 -9.60
CA MET A 1 6.99 -13.70 -8.41
C MET A 1 5.94 -14.66 -8.93
N GLU A 2 6.16 -15.97 -8.76
CA GLU A 2 5.08 -16.93 -9.01
C GLU A 2 4.15 -16.93 -7.79
N LEU A 3 2.88 -16.63 -8.01
CA LEU A 3 1.85 -16.69 -6.97
C LEU A 3 1.12 -18.02 -7.13
N THR A 4 1.35 -18.96 -6.23
CA THR A 4 0.58 -20.20 -6.22
C THR A 4 -0.81 -19.88 -5.68
N LYS A 5 -1.78 -19.70 -6.58
CA LYS A 5 -3.15 -19.32 -6.24
C LYS A 5 -4.04 -20.55 -6.14
N SER A 6 -4.56 -20.79 -4.95
CA SER A 6 -5.69 -21.69 -4.74
C SER A 6 -6.97 -20.85 -4.63
N PHE A 7 -8.10 -21.39 -5.08
CA PHE A 7 -9.38 -20.65 -5.13
C PHE A 7 -10.47 -21.40 -4.38
N VAL A 8 -11.36 -20.65 -3.74
CA VAL A 8 -12.66 -21.16 -3.30
C VAL A 8 -13.69 -20.73 -4.34
N VAL A 9 -14.40 -21.69 -4.90
CA VAL A 9 -15.41 -21.48 -5.94
C VAL A 9 -16.82 -21.80 -5.42
N ASP A 10 -17.83 -21.24 -6.06
CA ASP A 10 -19.23 -21.65 -5.85
C ASP A 10 -19.60 -22.90 -6.68
N ASP A 11 -20.85 -23.34 -6.54
CA ASP A 11 -21.36 -24.54 -7.23
C ASP A 11 -21.39 -24.41 -8.76
N ALA A 12 -21.37 -23.18 -9.28
CA ALA A 12 -21.28 -22.88 -10.71
C ALA A 12 -19.82 -22.70 -11.19
N GLY A 13 -18.84 -22.84 -10.29
CA GLY A 13 -17.43 -22.68 -10.58
C GLY A 13 -16.93 -21.23 -10.57
N ASN A 14 -17.73 -20.26 -10.13
CA ASN A 14 -17.30 -18.88 -10.02
C ASN A 14 -16.41 -18.69 -8.79
N VAL A 15 -15.27 -18.00 -8.95
CA VAL A 15 -14.34 -17.71 -7.86
C VAL A 15 -14.99 -16.75 -6.85
N LYS A 16 -15.06 -17.19 -5.59
CA LYS A 16 -15.52 -16.37 -4.45
C LYS A 16 -14.38 -15.80 -3.62
N SER A 17 -13.29 -16.55 -3.47
CA SER A 17 -12.10 -16.08 -2.74
C SER A 17 -10.82 -16.75 -3.23
N VAL A 18 -9.69 -16.15 -2.88
CA VAL A 18 -8.34 -16.68 -3.15
C VAL A 18 -7.71 -17.08 -1.82
N ILE A 19 -7.05 -18.24 -1.81
CA ILE A 19 -6.21 -18.69 -0.72
C ILE A 19 -4.77 -18.41 -1.12
N LEU A 20 -4.09 -17.62 -0.30
CA LEU A 20 -2.69 -17.29 -0.42
C LEU A 20 -1.95 -17.86 0.78
N ASP A 21 -0.70 -18.26 0.58
CA ASP A 21 0.17 -18.48 1.73
C ASP A 21 0.42 -17.12 2.43
N TYR A 22 0.71 -17.18 3.73
CA TYR A 22 0.82 -15.97 4.55
C TYR A 22 1.98 -15.07 4.09
N GLU A 23 3.09 -15.65 3.64
CA GLU A 23 4.26 -14.89 3.20
C GLU A 23 4.03 -14.20 1.84
N GLN A 24 3.30 -14.84 0.93
CA GLN A 24 2.84 -14.23 -0.31
C GLN A 24 1.86 -13.11 -0.03
N PHE A 25 0.91 -13.29 0.89
CA PHE A 25 0.01 -12.22 1.31
C PHE A 25 0.77 -11.00 1.82
N LYS A 26 1.70 -11.19 2.77
CA LYS A 26 2.55 -10.11 3.28
C LYS A 26 3.35 -9.42 2.18
N LYS A 27 3.92 -10.19 1.25
CA LYS A 27 4.70 -9.63 0.15
C LYS A 27 3.84 -8.80 -0.80
N VAL A 28 2.59 -9.21 -1.04
CA VAL A 28 1.63 -8.41 -1.81
C VAL A 28 1.30 -7.11 -1.07
N GLU A 29 1.01 -7.18 0.23
CA GLU A 29 0.77 -5.99 1.07
C GLU A 29 1.94 -5.00 1.03
N GLU A 30 3.16 -5.48 1.20
CA GLU A 30 4.39 -4.65 1.16
C GLU A 30 4.53 -3.92 -0.18
N ILE A 31 4.39 -4.64 -1.30
CA ILE A 31 4.48 -4.04 -2.63
C ILE A 31 3.39 -2.99 -2.85
N LEU A 32 2.16 -3.26 -2.39
CA LEU A 32 1.05 -2.30 -2.53
C LEU A 32 1.28 -1.04 -1.69
N LEU A 33 1.80 -1.20 -0.47
CA LEU A 33 2.13 -0.09 0.41
C LEU A 33 3.26 0.77 -0.18
N ASP A 34 4.35 0.14 -0.61
CA ASP A 34 5.48 0.83 -1.22
C ASP A 34 5.07 1.61 -2.47
N TYR A 35 4.25 1.00 -3.33
CA TYR A 35 3.69 1.67 -4.50
C TYR A 35 2.81 2.86 -4.11
N GLY A 36 1.96 2.70 -3.09
CA GLY A 36 1.11 3.77 -2.58
C GLY A 36 1.91 4.96 -2.07
N ILE A 37 2.97 4.70 -1.29
CA ILE A 37 3.89 5.73 -0.79
C ILE A 37 4.61 6.41 -1.96
N ALA A 38 5.18 5.65 -2.89
CA ALA A 38 5.89 6.21 -4.04
C ALA A 38 4.97 7.10 -4.90
N LYS A 39 3.70 6.69 -5.09
CA LYS A 39 2.69 7.50 -5.78
C LYS A 39 2.38 8.78 -5.02
N ALA A 40 2.15 8.70 -3.71
CA ALA A 40 1.88 9.87 -2.88
C ALA A 40 3.05 10.86 -2.89
N MET A 41 4.29 10.37 -2.84
CA MET A 41 5.50 11.21 -2.96
C MET A 41 5.58 11.90 -4.33
N ASN A 42 5.25 11.18 -5.41
CA ASN A 42 5.24 11.76 -6.76
C ASN A 42 4.16 12.82 -6.94
N GLU A 43 3.01 12.70 -6.26
CA GLU A 43 1.91 13.68 -6.33
C GLU A 43 2.30 15.05 -5.75
N VAL A 44 3.29 15.10 -4.86
CA VAL A 44 3.81 16.31 -4.21
C VAL A 44 5.26 16.61 -4.58
N ALA A 45 5.80 15.99 -5.64
CA ALA A 45 7.22 16.10 -5.98
C ALA A 45 7.66 17.51 -6.39
N ASP A 46 6.71 18.32 -6.87
CA ASP A 46 6.94 19.72 -7.27
C ASP A 46 6.51 20.72 -6.19
N ASP A 47 6.02 20.26 -5.03
CA ASP A 47 5.67 21.14 -3.91
C ASP A 47 6.94 21.70 -3.26
N ASP A 48 6.85 22.93 -2.73
CA ASP A 48 7.98 23.55 -2.04
C ASP A 48 8.36 22.76 -0.78
N GLU A 49 9.65 22.48 -0.62
CA GLU A 49 10.17 21.93 0.62
C GLU A 49 10.08 22.97 1.73
N ILE A 50 9.52 22.58 2.88
CA ILE A 50 9.42 23.42 4.07
C ILE A 50 10.35 22.91 5.17
N SER A 51 10.84 23.83 6.00
CA SER A 51 11.61 23.47 7.19
C SER A 51 10.73 22.80 8.26
N LEU A 52 11.37 22.06 9.17
CA LEU A 52 10.67 21.47 10.32
C LEU A 52 9.94 22.54 11.17
N GLU A 53 10.54 23.72 11.33
CA GLU A 53 9.94 24.82 12.08
C GLU A 53 8.64 25.31 11.43
N GLU A 54 8.62 25.44 10.11
CA GLU A 54 7.43 25.82 9.33
C GLU A 54 6.36 24.73 9.38
N ALA A 55 6.76 23.46 9.22
CA ALA A 55 5.85 22.31 9.31
C ALA A 55 5.16 22.23 10.68
N VAL A 56 5.89 22.47 11.78
CA VAL A 56 5.34 22.51 13.15
C VAL A 56 4.36 23.66 13.31
N LYS A 57 4.68 24.85 12.79
CA LYS A 57 3.77 26.01 12.82
C LYS A 57 2.48 25.77 12.03
N LEU A 58 2.57 25.12 10.87
CA LEU A 58 1.42 24.85 9.99
C LEU A 58 0.51 23.74 10.53
N THR A 59 1.08 22.69 11.11
CA THR A 59 0.33 21.51 11.56
C THR A 59 -0.12 21.57 13.02
N GLY A 60 0.44 22.49 13.82
CA GLY A 60 0.16 22.56 15.26
C GLY A 60 0.71 21.38 16.06
N SER A 61 1.54 20.53 15.45
CA SER A 61 2.13 19.35 16.09
C SER A 61 3.18 19.81 17.11
N LYS A 62 2.88 19.66 18.40
CA LYS A 62 3.87 19.82 19.46
C LYS A 62 4.59 18.48 19.65
N ASN A 63 5.93 18.51 19.70
CA ASN A 63 6.75 17.39 20.14
C ASN A 63 6.29 16.84 21.50
#